data_AF-A0A9R1CU07-F1
#
_entry.id   AF-A0A9R1CU07-F1
#
_cell.length_a   1.000
_cell.length_b   1.000
_cell.length_c   1.000
_cell.angle_alpha   90.00
_cell.angle_beta   90.00
_cell.angle_gamma   90.00
#
_symmetry.space_group_name_H-M   'P 1'
#
loop_
_entity.id
_entity.type
_entity.pdbx_description
1 polymer ?
#
loop_
_entity_poly.entity_id
_entity_poly.type
_entity_poly.pdbx_seq_one_letter_code
_entity_poly.pdbx_strand_id
1 'polypeptide(L)'
;MFIILCVERVIILTVGKATMMAAMRIALALCMALLGSSIFDQIIFSNDIQQAIQDHREDVIQQTINKRLAIYDADMRKINASIDTLNVKNEALYRDLADNPTSVITTISTSEQVAGTDANGNVRKVKVHNVNKTVVPNPRAEQAKGNEQQLKIYNQQLETLRNNKKDIDKNTRAEIQARPTGFIEELEATLQVISDSWISLVFYVILFLFLTFLELFVLTIKMGDNKCDYELIVEHQLNLKKNMIANTENRFSKMAV
;
A
#
# COMPACT_ATOMS: atom_id res chain seq x y z
N MET A 1 -0.23 -9.23 -26.02
CA MET A 1 -0.23 -9.12 -27.50
C MET A 1 0.17 -10.42 -28.21
N PHE A 2 1.32 -11.04 -27.91
CA PHE A 2 1.72 -12.32 -28.54
C PHE A 2 0.73 -13.46 -28.33
N ILE A 3 0.16 -13.59 -27.13
CA ILE A 3 -0.85 -14.61 -26.81
C ILE A 3 -2.10 -14.45 -27.71
N ILE A 4 -2.50 -13.21 -27.98
CA ILE A 4 -3.68 -12.89 -28.80
C ILE A 4 -3.44 -13.32 -30.26
N LEU A 5 -2.27 -12.98 -30.81
CA LEU A 5 -1.82 -13.42 -32.14
C LEU A 5 -1.69 -14.96 -32.25
N CYS A 6 -1.24 -15.62 -31.17
CA CYS A 6 -1.17 -17.08 -31.11
C CYS A 6 -2.57 -17.71 -31.11
N VAL A 7 -3.53 -17.16 -30.36
CA VAL A 7 -4.91 -17.64 -30.32
C VAL A 7 -5.59 -17.41 -31.68
N GLU A 8 -5.39 -16.27 -32.31
CA GLU A 8 -5.86 -15.96 -33.67
C GLU A 8 -5.38 -17.02 -34.68
N ARG A 9 -4.08 -17.35 -34.67
CA ARG A 9 -3.54 -18.43 -35.52
C ARG A 9 -4.11 -19.81 -35.21
N VAL A 10 -4.33 -20.15 -33.94
CA VAL A 10 -4.93 -21.44 -33.55
C VAL A 10 -6.37 -21.55 -34.04
N ILE A 11 -7.13 -20.45 -34.01
CA ILE A 11 -8.48 -20.36 -34.56
C ILE A 11 -8.46 -20.52 -36.10
N ILE A 12 -7.50 -19.90 -36.78
CA ILE A 12 -7.34 -19.97 -38.26
C ILE A 12 -6.79 -21.32 -38.74
N LEU A 13 -6.08 -22.10 -37.91
CA LEU A 13 -5.46 -23.37 -38.33
C LEU A 13 -6.23 -24.65 -37.96
N THR A 14 -7.20 -24.59 -37.03
CA THR A 14 -7.97 -25.79 -36.67
C THR A 14 -8.97 -26.17 -37.81
N VAL A 15 -8.87 -27.36 -38.40
CA VAL A 15 -9.76 -27.81 -39.48
C VAL A 15 -10.49 -29.07 -39.03
N GLY A 16 -11.83 -29.08 -39.04
CA GLY A 16 -12.62 -30.25 -38.63
C GLY A 16 -14.12 -29.97 -38.48
N LYS A 17 -14.96 -30.88 -39.03
CA LYS A 17 -16.43 -30.76 -39.18
C LYS A 17 -17.27 -31.05 -37.92
N ALA A 18 -16.68 -30.98 -36.72
CA ALA A 18 -17.49 -31.17 -35.50
C ALA A 18 -18.25 -29.89 -35.18
N THR A 19 -19.58 -29.93 -35.19
CA THR A 19 -20.46 -28.82 -34.76
C THR A 19 -20.11 -28.32 -33.34
N MET A 20 -19.63 -29.21 -32.47
CA MET A 20 -19.12 -28.86 -31.14
C MET A 20 -17.82 -28.04 -31.17
N MET A 21 -16.94 -28.26 -32.16
CA MET A 21 -15.75 -27.43 -32.37
C MET A 21 -16.11 -26.04 -32.92
N ALA A 22 -17.14 -25.93 -33.74
CA ALA A 22 -17.63 -24.63 -34.21
C ALA A 22 -18.19 -23.78 -33.05
N ALA A 23 -18.95 -24.38 -32.13
CA ALA A 23 -19.46 -23.70 -30.94
C ALA A 23 -18.33 -23.20 -30.01
N MET A 24 -17.33 -24.04 -29.71
CA MET A 24 -16.17 -23.63 -28.92
C MET A 24 -15.35 -22.51 -29.58
N ARG A 25 -15.32 -22.48 -30.91
CA ARG A 25 -14.64 -21.42 -31.66
C ARG A 25 -15.38 -20.08 -31.58
N ILE A 26 -16.71 -20.09 -31.69
CA ILE A 26 -17.52 -18.88 -31.51
C ILE A 26 -17.35 -18.35 -30.08
N ALA A 27 -17.35 -19.23 -29.07
CA ALA A 27 -17.13 -18.83 -27.68
C ALA A 27 -15.74 -18.20 -27.45
N LEU A 28 -14.68 -18.78 -28.03
CA LEU A 28 -13.32 -18.21 -27.95
C LEU A 28 -13.19 -16.88 -28.67
N ALA A 29 -13.80 -16.74 -29.86
CA ALA A 29 -13.82 -15.49 -30.61
C ALA A 29 -14.55 -14.39 -29.83
N LEU A 30 -15.64 -14.72 -29.14
CA LEU A 30 -16.36 -13.77 -28.28
C LEU A 30 -15.54 -13.35 -27.05
N CYS A 31 -14.83 -14.28 -26.40
CA CYS A 31 -13.89 -13.95 -25.32
C CYS A 31 -12.74 -13.06 -25.81
N MET A 32 -12.22 -13.31 -27.01
CA MET A 32 -11.16 -12.51 -27.63
C MET A 32 -11.64 -11.12 -28.04
N ALA A 33 -12.88 -11.00 -28.54
CA ALA A 33 -13.51 -9.72 -28.82
C ALA A 33 -13.70 -8.89 -27.54
N LEU A 34 -14.12 -9.53 -26.43
CA LEU A 34 -14.25 -8.88 -25.12
C LEU A 34 -12.89 -8.38 -24.60
N LEU A 35 -11.85 -9.23 -24.62
CA LEU A 35 -10.51 -8.84 -24.20
C LEU A 35 -9.92 -7.75 -25.12
N GLY A 36 -10.16 -7.85 -26.42
CA GLY A 36 -9.77 -6.85 -27.40
C GLY A 36 -10.42 -5.51 -27.12
N SER A 37 -11.73 -5.48 -26.88
CA SER A 37 -12.47 -4.27 -26.51
C SER A 37 -11.85 -3.63 -25.28
N SER A 38 -11.68 -4.37 -24.17
CA SER A 38 -11.12 -3.80 -22.94
C SER A 38 -9.71 -3.21 -23.12
N ILE A 39 -8.86 -3.80 -23.96
CA ILE A 39 -7.53 -3.24 -24.27
C ILE A 39 -7.66 -1.98 -25.14
N PHE A 40 -8.51 -2.00 -26.16
CA PHE A 40 -8.74 -0.82 -27.00
C PHE A 40 -9.37 0.33 -26.20
N ASP A 41 -10.27 0.01 -25.28
CA ASP A 41 -10.91 0.98 -24.38
C ASP A 41 -9.87 1.67 -23.48
N GLN A 42 -8.94 0.90 -22.90
CA GLN A 42 -7.82 1.46 -22.13
C GLN A 42 -6.92 2.38 -22.95
N ILE A 43 -6.73 2.09 -24.26
CA ILE A 43 -5.92 2.93 -25.16
C ILE A 43 -6.67 4.21 -25.54
N ILE A 44 -7.94 4.11 -25.94
CA ILE A 44 -8.73 5.24 -26.45
C ILE A 44 -9.05 6.23 -25.31
N PHE A 45 -9.43 5.72 -24.14
CA PHE A 45 -9.79 6.54 -22.98
C PHE A 45 -8.63 6.78 -22.04
N SER A 46 -7.38 6.51 -22.46
CA SER A 46 -6.20 6.61 -21.58
C SER A 46 -6.11 7.95 -20.85
N ASN A 47 -6.44 9.07 -21.51
CA ASN A 47 -6.38 10.39 -20.88
C ASN A 47 -7.50 10.62 -19.87
N ASP A 48 -8.74 10.21 -20.20
CA ASP A 48 -9.90 10.37 -19.33
C ASP A 48 -9.79 9.45 -18.10
N ILE A 49 -9.29 8.23 -18.28
CA ILE A 49 -8.97 7.28 -17.20
C ILE A 49 -7.90 7.88 -16.29
N GLN A 50 -6.82 8.43 -16.85
CA GLN A 50 -5.77 9.08 -16.06
C GLN A 50 -6.34 10.27 -15.27
N GLN A 51 -7.20 11.07 -15.87
CA GLN A 51 -7.84 12.18 -15.17
C GLN A 51 -8.75 11.70 -14.03
N ALA A 52 -9.60 10.70 -14.26
CA ALA A 52 -10.44 10.12 -13.22
C ALA A 52 -9.62 9.53 -12.06
N ILE A 53 -8.47 8.90 -12.36
CA ILE A 53 -7.54 8.42 -11.35
C ILE A 53 -6.92 9.58 -10.57
N GLN A 54 -6.54 10.69 -11.23
CA GLN A 54 -6.00 11.87 -10.54
C GLN A 54 -7.05 12.52 -9.63
N ASP A 55 -8.29 12.64 -10.10
CA ASP A 55 -9.39 13.20 -9.32
C ASP A 55 -9.69 12.35 -8.08
N HIS A 56 -9.74 11.02 -8.24
CA HIS A 56 -9.89 10.10 -7.11
C HIS A 56 -8.70 10.19 -6.13
N ARG A 57 -7.47 10.30 -6.66
CA ARG A 57 -6.28 10.47 -5.83
C ARG A 57 -6.32 11.78 -5.05
N GLU A 58 -6.81 12.86 -5.64
CA GLU A 58 -6.95 14.16 -4.96
C GLU A 58 -7.95 14.08 -3.79
N ASP A 59 -9.07 13.39 -3.96
CA ASP A 59 -10.02 13.14 -2.89
C ASP A 59 -9.40 12.32 -1.74
N VAL A 60 -8.66 11.25 -2.10
CA VAL A 60 -7.94 10.43 -1.12
C VAL A 60 -6.84 11.23 -0.41
N ILE A 61 -6.12 12.09 -1.14
CA ILE A 61 -5.13 13.03 -0.59
C ILE A 61 -5.80 13.93 0.44
N GLN A 62 -6.91 14.56 0.11
CA GLN A 62 -7.60 15.50 0.98
C GLN A 62 -8.13 14.81 2.25
N GLN A 63 -8.73 13.63 2.12
CA GLN A 63 -9.16 12.85 3.28
C GLN A 63 -7.98 12.43 4.17
N THR A 64 -6.86 12.04 3.56
CA THR A 64 -5.65 11.63 4.27
C THR A 64 -5.02 12.81 5.00
N ILE A 65 -4.94 13.98 4.36
CA ILE A 65 -4.46 15.23 4.97
C ILE A 65 -5.33 15.58 6.18
N ASN A 66 -6.66 15.57 6.04
CA ASN A 66 -7.57 15.89 7.13
C ASN A 66 -7.40 14.94 8.34
N LYS A 67 -7.27 13.63 8.08
CA LYS A 67 -6.99 12.64 9.14
C LYS A 67 -5.66 12.90 9.82
N ARG A 68 -4.58 13.13 9.06
CA ARG A 68 -3.25 13.39 9.61
C ARG A 68 -3.20 14.73 10.37
N LEU A 69 -3.87 15.78 9.88
CA LEU A 69 -4.02 17.07 10.57
C LEU A 69 -4.67 16.91 11.94
N ALA A 70 -5.76 16.14 12.02
CA ALA A 70 -6.45 15.88 13.29
C ALA A 70 -5.56 15.16 14.30
N ILE A 71 -4.70 14.24 13.84
CA ILE A 71 -3.71 13.56 14.69
C ILE A 71 -2.67 14.56 15.20
N TYR A 72 -2.08 15.38 14.31
CA TYR A 72 -1.12 16.41 14.70
C TYR A 72 -1.71 17.40 15.72
N ASP A 73 -2.97 17.83 15.53
CA ASP A 73 -3.65 18.72 16.47
C ASP A 73 -3.92 18.06 17.83
N ALA A 74 -4.22 16.75 17.84
CA ALA A 74 -4.35 15.99 19.07
C ALA A 74 -3.01 15.90 19.82
N ASP A 75 -1.92 15.61 19.12
CA ASP A 75 -0.59 15.47 19.73
C ASP A 75 -0.03 16.81 20.20
N MET A 76 -0.20 17.88 19.42
CA MET A 76 0.13 19.24 19.84
C MET A 76 -0.62 19.64 21.12
N ARG A 77 -1.92 19.31 21.23
CA ARG A 77 -2.70 19.58 22.46
C ARG A 77 -2.16 18.83 23.67
N LYS A 78 -1.78 17.56 23.52
CA LYS A 78 -1.19 16.77 24.62
C LYS A 78 0.14 17.36 25.09
N ILE A 79 1.00 17.76 24.16
CA ILE A 79 2.31 18.35 24.49
C ILE A 79 2.11 19.71 25.16
N ASN A 80 1.23 20.57 24.63
CA ASN A 80 0.91 21.85 25.27
C ASN A 80 0.37 21.66 26.69
N ALA A 81 -0.58 20.73 26.90
CA ALA A 81 -1.06 20.43 28.25
C ALA A 81 0.07 19.94 29.18
N SER A 82 1.02 19.16 28.66
CA SER A 82 2.19 18.71 29.42
C SER A 82 3.14 19.87 29.76
N ILE A 83 3.34 20.80 28.83
CA ILE A 83 4.10 22.04 29.05
C ILE A 83 3.42 22.89 30.12
N ASP A 84 2.10 23.10 30.03
CA ASP A 84 1.34 23.91 30.98
C ASP A 84 1.41 23.32 32.39
N THR A 85 1.20 22.02 32.53
CA THR A 85 1.29 21.35 33.83
C THR A 85 2.71 21.40 34.41
N LEU A 86 3.74 21.28 33.57
CA LEU A 86 5.13 21.37 34.00
C LEU A 86 5.50 22.81 34.39
N ASN A 87 5.03 23.81 33.65
CA ASN A 87 5.20 25.23 33.98
C ASN A 87 4.59 25.57 35.34
N VAL A 88 3.34 25.16 35.59
CA VAL A 88 2.67 25.39 36.89
C VAL A 88 3.46 24.76 38.04
N LYS A 89 3.96 23.53 37.86
CA LYS A 89 4.82 22.87 38.86
C LYS A 89 6.14 23.60 39.05
N ASN A 90 6.75 24.08 37.98
CA ASN A 90 8.03 24.78 38.04
C ASN A 90 7.88 26.15 38.71
N GLU A 91 6.80 26.88 38.42
CA GLU A 91 6.48 28.14 39.10
C GLU A 91 6.28 27.94 40.61
N ALA A 92 5.54 26.91 41.02
CA ALA A 92 5.41 26.57 42.43
C ALA A 92 6.75 26.23 43.07
N LEU A 93 7.60 25.47 42.36
CA LEU A 93 8.95 25.12 42.82
C LEU A 93 9.84 26.34 42.98
N TYR A 94 9.76 27.32 42.06
CA TYR A 94 10.50 28.57 42.15
C TYR A 94 10.02 29.47 43.29
N ARG A 95 8.70 29.51 43.57
CA ARG A 95 8.16 30.20 44.75
C ARG A 95 8.71 29.60 46.04
N ASP A 96 8.66 28.27 46.16
CA ASP A 96 9.24 27.55 47.31
C ASP A 96 10.75 27.79 47.46
N LEU A 97 11.48 27.90 46.33
CA LEU A 97 12.92 28.19 46.31
C LEU A 97 13.22 29.63 46.74
N ALA A 98 12.35 30.58 46.40
CA ALA A 98 12.46 31.97 46.83
C ALA A 98 12.23 32.11 48.34
N ASP A 99 11.24 31.38 48.88
CA ASP A 99 10.93 31.39 50.30
C ASP A 99 11.97 30.61 51.13
N ASN A 100 12.57 29.54 50.58
CA ASN A 100 13.54 28.67 51.25
C ASN A 100 14.77 28.38 50.38
N PRO A 101 15.70 29.34 50.25
CA PRO A 101 16.82 29.24 49.30
C PRO A 101 17.91 28.23 49.71
N THR A 102 17.98 27.85 50.99
CA THR A 102 19.07 27.01 51.51
C THR A 102 18.59 25.95 52.49
N SER A 103 19.15 24.74 52.38
CA SER A 103 18.89 23.62 53.29
C SER A 103 20.13 23.34 54.13
N VAL A 104 19.96 23.25 55.45
CA VAL A 104 21.06 23.02 56.39
C VAL A 104 21.26 21.52 56.58
N ILE A 105 22.42 21.01 56.18
CA ILE A 105 22.84 19.63 56.49
C ILE A 105 23.57 19.66 57.83
N THR A 106 23.06 18.90 58.80
CA THR A 106 23.68 18.78 60.12
C THR A 106 24.46 17.47 60.18
N THR A 107 25.79 17.56 60.12
CA THR A 107 26.68 16.40 60.26
C THR A 107 27.07 16.26 61.73
N ILE A 108 26.60 15.18 62.36
CA ILE A 108 26.94 14.85 63.74
C ILE A 108 28.11 13.87 63.73
N SER A 109 29.31 14.34 64.07
CA SER A 109 30.47 13.48 64.30
C SER A 109 30.61 13.24 65.80
N THR A 110 30.53 11.97 66.22
CA THR A 110 30.74 11.58 67.62
C THR A 110 32.17 11.13 67.78
N SER A 111 32.94 11.82 68.61
CA SER A 111 34.33 11.45 68.93
C SER A 111 34.45 11.18 70.43
N GLU A 112 35.15 10.10 70.79
CA GLU A 112 35.46 9.79 72.19
C GLU A 112 36.73 10.53 72.59
N GLN A 113 36.61 11.51 73.50
CA GLN A 113 37.76 12.19 74.07
C GLN A 113 38.00 11.71 75.50
N VAL A 114 39.26 11.57 75.86
CA VAL A 114 39.68 11.10 77.19
C VAL A 114 39.66 12.31 78.13
N ALA A 115 38.68 12.38 79.04
CA ALA A 115 38.46 13.55 79.91
C ALA A 115 39.27 13.50 81.21
N GLY A 116 40.41 12.80 81.21
CA GLY A 116 41.27 12.59 82.36
C GLY A 116 41.14 11.21 83.01
N THR A 117 42.03 10.94 83.97
CA THR A 117 42.21 9.64 84.64
C THR A 117 41.67 9.72 86.07
N ASP A 118 40.80 8.80 86.48
CA ASP A 118 40.38 8.70 87.89
C ASP A 118 41.55 8.20 88.76
N ALA A 119 41.48 8.43 90.08
CA ALA A 119 42.56 8.17 91.05
C ALA A 119 43.10 6.72 91.14
N ASN A 120 42.49 5.77 90.41
CA ASN A 120 42.94 4.38 90.27
C ASN A 120 43.49 4.05 88.87
N GLY A 121 43.85 5.05 88.06
CA GLY A 121 44.63 4.84 86.83
C GLY A 121 43.84 4.39 85.58
N ASN A 122 42.50 4.33 85.63
CA ASN A 122 41.68 4.04 84.46
C ASN A 122 41.17 5.33 83.78
N VAL A 123 41.28 5.35 82.44
CA VAL A 123 40.93 6.49 81.58
C VAL A 123 39.41 6.66 81.44
N ARG A 124 38.86 7.82 81.86
CA ARG A 124 37.46 8.18 81.61
C ARG A 124 37.33 8.70 80.18
N LYS A 125 36.62 7.97 79.33
CA LYS A 125 36.24 8.42 77.98
C LYS A 125 34.89 9.13 78.05
N VAL A 126 34.84 10.39 77.64
CA VAL A 126 33.61 11.16 77.49
C VAL A 126 33.33 11.29 75.99
N LYS A 127 32.12 10.91 75.57
CA LYS A 127 31.65 11.07 74.19
C LYS A 127 31.35 12.53 73.94
N VAL A 128 32.10 13.16 73.04
CA VAL A 128 31.86 14.54 72.59
C VAL A 128 31.13 14.46 71.24
N HIS A 129 29.92 15.01 71.20
CA HIS A 129 29.15 15.15 69.97
C HIS A 129 29.50 16.48 69.31
N ASN A 130 30.22 16.46 68.19
CA ASN A 130 30.50 17.63 67.39
C ASN A 130 29.42 17.76 66.30
N VAL A 131 28.68 18.87 66.33
CA VAL A 131 27.57 19.14 65.43
C VAL A 131 28.00 20.23 64.46
N ASN A 132 28.42 19.83 63.26
CA ASN A 132 28.80 20.78 62.22
C ASN A 132 27.61 20.99 61.26
N LYS A 133 27.22 22.25 61.05
CA LYS A 133 26.10 22.62 60.16
C LYS A 133 26.66 23.25 58.90
N THR A 134 26.47 22.61 57.75
CA THR A 134 26.81 23.20 56.44
C THR A 134 25.55 23.61 55.70
N VAL A 135 25.58 24.80 55.12
CA VAL A 135 24.47 25.34 54.33
C VAL A 135 24.69 24.90 52.89
N VAL A 136 23.80 24.05 52.38
CA VAL A 136 23.86 23.52 51.01
C VAL A 136 22.69 24.09 50.21
N PRO A 137 22.88 24.41 48.90
CA PRO A 137 21.78 24.81 48.04
C PRO A 137 20.64 23.79 48.07
N ASN A 138 19.40 24.27 48.03
CA ASN A 138 18.22 23.40 48.11
C ASN A 138 18.21 22.40 46.93
N PRO A 139 18.08 21.08 47.14
CA PRO A 139 18.05 20.07 46.07
C PRO A 139 16.91 20.28 45.05
N ARG A 140 15.89 21.06 45.43
CA ARG A 140 14.83 21.51 44.53
C ARG A 140 15.33 22.42 43.39
N ALA A 141 16.47 23.08 43.56
CA ALA A 141 17.12 23.88 42.51
C ALA A 141 17.58 23.01 41.33
N GLU A 142 18.08 21.81 41.61
CA GLU A 142 18.50 20.86 40.58
C GLU A 142 17.29 20.27 39.86
N GLN A 143 16.20 20.01 40.59
CA GLN A 143 14.92 19.60 39.99
C GLN A 143 14.33 20.67 39.05
N ALA A 144 14.40 21.95 39.43
CA ALA A 144 13.95 23.07 38.58
C ALA A 144 14.73 23.14 37.26
N LYS A 145 16.06 22.95 37.32
CA LYS A 145 16.93 22.89 36.14
C LYS A 145 16.60 21.69 35.24
N GLY A 146 16.30 20.53 35.83
CA GLY A 146 15.85 19.35 35.08
C GLY A 146 14.51 19.59 34.36
N ASN A 147 13.55 20.23 35.03
CA ASN A 147 12.27 20.60 34.45
C ASN A 147 12.42 21.60 33.28
N GLU A 148 13.35 22.55 33.38
CA GLU A 148 13.64 23.50 32.30
C GLU A 148 14.22 22.81 31.05
N GLN A 149 15.11 21.83 31.24
CA GLN A 149 15.61 21.01 30.13
C GLN A 149 14.47 20.21 29.47
N GLN A 150 13.56 19.67 30.26
CA GLN A 150 12.40 18.94 29.74
C GLN A 150 11.42 19.86 28.99
N LEU A 151 11.21 21.09 29.45
CA LEU A 151 10.46 22.12 28.72
C LEU A 151 11.10 22.44 27.37
N LYS A 152 12.43 22.54 27.30
CA LYS A 152 13.15 22.76 26.03
C LYS A 152 12.91 21.60 25.05
N ILE A 153 12.94 20.36 25.52
CA ILE A 153 12.65 19.17 24.71
C ILE A 153 11.22 19.21 24.18
N TYR A 154 10.23 19.52 25.03
CA TYR A 154 8.83 19.60 24.60
C TYR A 154 8.59 20.72 23.58
N ASN A 155 9.23 21.88 23.75
CA ASN A 155 9.16 22.96 22.77
C ASN A 155 9.81 22.56 21.42
N GLN A 156 10.92 21.82 21.45
CA GLN A 156 11.52 21.28 20.22
C GLN A 156 10.60 20.28 19.52
N GLN A 157 9.96 19.38 20.28
CA GLN A 157 8.98 18.43 19.72
C GLN A 157 7.75 19.15 19.13
N LEU A 158 7.29 20.22 19.77
CA LEU A 158 6.19 21.03 19.25
C LEU A 158 6.58 21.70 17.93
N GLU A 159 7.80 22.20 17.82
CA GLU A 159 8.30 22.84 16.60
C GLU A 159 8.48 21.84 15.46
N THR A 160 8.98 20.62 15.74
CA THR A 160 9.05 19.56 14.73
C THR A 160 7.66 19.14 14.26
N LEU A 161 6.68 19.02 15.16
CA LEU A 161 5.29 18.75 14.81
C LEU A 161 4.68 19.86 13.95
N ARG A 162 4.95 21.14 14.24
CA ARG A 162 4.50 22.27 13.43
C ARG A 162 5.11 22.27 12.03
N ASN A 163 6.40 21.98 11.92
CA ASN A 163 7.08 21.87 10.64
C ASN A 163 6.53 20.70 9.82
N ASN A 164 6.37 19.53 10.44
CA ASN A 164 5.76 18.37 9.79
C ASN A 164 4.30 18.64 9.37
N LYS A 165 3.54 19.41 10.17
CA LYS A 165 2.18 19.84 9.83
C LYS A 165 2.18 20.79 8.62
N LYS A 166 3.15 21.70 8.50
CA LYS A 166 3.28 22.61 7.36
C LYS A 166 3.57 21.86 6.06
N ASP A 167 4.42 20.84 6.12
CA ASP A 167 4.83 20.06 4.95
C ASP A 167 3.91 18.86 4.66
N ILE A 168 2.82 18.70 5.42
CA ILE A 168 1.91 17.55 5.33
C ILE A 168 1.28 17.42 3.94
N ASP A 169 0.90 18.55 3.34
CA ASP A 169 0.25 18.60 2.03
C ASP A 169 1.23 18.12 0.96
N LYS A 170 2.44 18.68 0.94
CA LYS A 170 3.51 18.30 0.00
C LYS A 170 3.92 16.84 0.14
N ASN A 171 4.15 16.39 1.38
CA ASN A 171 4.60 15.01 1.63
C ASN A 171 3.51 13.99 1.29
N THR A 172 2.26 14.27 1.64
CA THR A 172 1.14 13.35 1.37
C THR A 172 0.83 13.29 -0.13
N ARG A 173 0.89 14.43 -0.84
CA ARG A 173 0.78 14.47 -2.31
C ARG A 173 1.89 13.68 -2.98
N ALA A 174 3.14 13.88 -2.58
CA ALA A 174 4.28 13.16 -3.13
C ALA A 174 4.19 11.64 -2.87
N GLU A 175 3.77 11.24 -1.68
CA GLU A 175 3.58 9.83 -1.31
C GLU A 175 2.51 9.13 -2.18
N ILE A 176 1.38 9.81 -2.41
CA ILE A 176 0.26 9.24 -3.19
C ILE A 176 0.53 9.28 -4.69
N GLN A 177 1.19 10.33 -5.19
CA GLN A 177 1.60 10.41 -6.60
C GLN A 177 2.70 9.40 -6.95
N ALA A 178 3.61 9.10 -6.00
CA ALA A 178 4.66 8.11 -6.20
C ALA A 178 4.13 6.66 -6.24
N ARG A 179 2.88 6.41 -5.85
CA ARG A 179 2.29 5.06 -5.97
C ARG A 179 2.01 4.74 -7.45
N PRO A 180 2.58 3.63 -7.97
CA PRO A 180 2.25 3.18 -9.31
C PRO A 180 0.76 2.88 -9.40
N THR A 181 0.12 3.26 -10.51
CA THR A 181 -1.26 2.88 -10.79
C THR A 181 -1.35 1.36 -10.90
N GLY A 182 -2.32 0.76 -10.23
CA GLY A 182 -2.59 -0.67 -10.35
C GLY A 182 -3.47 -0.96 -11.58
N PHE A 183 -3.30 -2.12 -12.21
CA PHE A 183 -4.19 -2.54 -13.33
C PHE A 183 -5.67 -2.56 -12.94
N ILE A 184 -5.99 -2.94 -11.71
CA ILE A 184 -7.37 -2.96 -11.21
C ILE A 184 -7.92 -1.54 -11.06
N GLU A 185 -7.09 -0.59 -10.60
CA GLU A 185 -7.43 0.83 -10.48
C GLU A 185 -7.72 1.43 -11.87
N GLU A 186 -6.93 1.06 -12.88
CA GLU A 186 -7.16 1.43 -14.28
C GLU A 186 -8.47 0.84 -14.83
N LEU A 187 -8.78 -0.42 -14.51
CA LEU A 187 -10.02 -1.07 -14.94
C LEU A 187 -11.26 -0.44 -14.28
N GLU A 188 -11.19 -0.16 -12.98
CA GLU A 188 -12.28 0.48 -12.23
C GLU A 188 -12.53 1.90 -12.72
N ALA A 189 -11.47 2.68 -12.93
CA ALA A 189 -11.55 4.02 -13.52
C ALA A 189 -12.12 3.98 -14.96
N THR A 190 -11.76 2.99 -15.76
CA THR A 190 -12.35 2.79 -17.11
C THR A 190 -13.86 2.59 -17.02
N LEU A 191 -14.32 1.73 -16.10
CA LEU A 191 -15.74 1.48 -15.91
C LEU A 191 -16.48 2.72 -15.40
N GLN A 192 -15.85 3.49 -14.51
CA GLN A 192 -16.40 4.74 -13.98
C GLN A 192 -16.57 5.78 -15.10
N VAL A 193 -15.54 6.01 -15.92
CA VAL A 193 -15.56 6.96 -17.05
C VAL A 193 -16.61 6.57 -18.10
N ILE A 194 -16.74 5.27 -18.41
CA ILE A 194 -17.78 4.78 -19.33
C ILE A 194 -19.18 4.98 -18.75
N SER A 195 -19.35 4.78 -17.44
CA SER A 195 -20.65 4.88 -16.76
C SER A 195 -21.10 6.34 -16.53
N ASP A 196 -20.15 7.27 -16.41
CA ASP A 196 -20.44 8.69 -16.14
C ASP A 196 -21.08 9.42 -17.33
N SER A 197 -20.80 8.98 -18.56
CA SER A 197 -21.32 9.66 -19.76
C SER A 197 -22.02 8.71 -20.73
N TRP A 198 -23.26 9.06 -21.09
CA TRP A 198 -24.06 8.28 -22.05
C TRP A 198 -23.38 8.21 -23.43
N ILE A 199 -22.61 9.24 -23.80
CA ILE A 199 -21.85 9.30 -25.05
C ILE A 199 -20.72 8.26 -25.05
N SER A 200 -19.98 8.13 -23.95
CA SER A 200 -18.94 7.11 -23.82
C SER A 200 -19.54 5.70 -23.86
N LEU A 201 -20.68 5.49 -23.22
CA LEU A 201 -21.39 4.20 -23.27
C LEU A 201 -21.84 3.84 -24.69
N VAL A 202 -22.41 4.78 -25.45
CA VAL A 202 -22.78 4.53 -26.85
C VAL A 202 -21.55 4.22 -27.70
N PHE A 203 -20.46 4.97 -27.52
CA PHE A 203 -19.22 4.70 -28.23
C PHE A 203 -18.65 3.32 -27.90
N TYR A 204 -18.67 2.93 -26.62
CA TYR A 204 -18.26 1.61 -26.14
C TYR A 204 -19.08 0.49 -26.79
N VAL A 205 -20.42 0.62 -26.83
CA VAL A 205 -21.29 -0.36 -27.48
C VAL A 205 -20.98 -0.47 -28.98
N ILE A 206 -20.72 0.65 -29.66
CA ILE A 206 -20.34 0.67 -31.07
C ILE A 206 -18.99 -0.02 -31.30
N LEU A 207 -17.97 0.30 -30.50
CA LEU A 207 -16.64 -0.31 -30.59
C LEU A 207 -16.69 -1.82 -30.31
N PHE A 208 -17.43 -2.23 -29.27
CA PHE A 208 -17.63 -3.62 -28.92
C PHE A 208 -18.32 -4.40 -30.05
N LEU A 209 -19.39 -3.84 -30.63
CA LEU A 209 -20.05 -4.41 -31.80
C LEU A 209 -19.10 -4.51 -33.00
N PHE A 210 -18.30 -3.47 -33.26
CA PHE A 210 -17.33 -3.46 -34.35
C PHE A 210 -16.29 -4.57 -34.23
N LEU A 211 -15.67 -4.73 -33.04
CA LEU A 211 -14.70 -5.81 -32.79
C LEU A 211 -15.34 -7.19 -32.85
N THR A 212 -16.57 -7.32 -32.32
CA THR A 212 -17.35 -8.56 -32.42
C THR A 212 -17.63 -8.92 -33.87
N PHE A 213 -17.98 -7.95 -34.71
CA PHE A 213 -18.20 -8.18 -36.14
C PHE A 213 -16.91 -8.53 -36.88
N LEU A 214 -15.75 -7.96 -36.54
CA LEU A 214 -14.48 -8.37 -37.13
C LEU A 214 -14.15 -9.83 -36.83
N GLU A 215 -14.31 -10.26 -35.58
CA GLU A 215 -14.09 -11.65 -35.20
C GLU A 215 -15.10 -12.59 -35.89
N LEU A 216 -16.38 -12.21 -35.92
CA LEU A 216 -17.41 -12.97 -36.64
C LEU A 216 -17.12 -13.04 -38.15
N PHE A 217 -16.58 -11.98 -38.73
CA PHE A 217 -16.21 -11.91 -40.14
C PHE A 217 -15.08 -12.89 -40.46
N VAL A 218 -14.01 -12.91 -39.66
CA VAL A 218 -12.90 -13.88 -39.80
C VAL A 218 -13.41 -15.31 -39.66
N LEU A 219 -14.35 -15.57 -38.75
CA LEU A 219 -15.01 -16.88 -38.63
C LEU A 219 -15.83 -17.26 -39.87
N THR A 220 -16.60 -16.32 -40.42
CA THR A 220 -17.44 -16.57 -41.61
C THR A 220 -16.61 -16.83 -42.86
N ILE A 221 -15.49 -16.13 -43.07
CA ILE A 221 -14.57 -16.40 -44.18
C ILE A 221 -14.09 -17.86 -44.12
N LYS A 222 -13.75 -18.34 -42.92
CA LYS A 222 -13.28 -19.70 -42.73
C LYS A 222 -14.39 -20.77 -42.85
N MET A 223 -15.63 -20.45 -42.49
CA MET A 223 -16.78 -21.35 -42.74
C MET A 223 -17.21 -21.36 -44.21
N GLY A 224 -16.93 -20.28 -44.95
CA GLY A 224 -17.26 -20.12 -46.36
C GLY A 224 -16.34 -20.86 -47.33
N ASP A 225 -15.18 -21.36 -46.87
CA ASP A 225 -14.32 -22.23 -47.67
C ASP A 225 -14.97 -23.61 -47.82
N ASN A 226 -15.79 -23.71 -48.86
CA ASN A 226 -16.33 -24.94 -49.37
C ASN A 226 -15.15 -25.81 -49.83
N LYS A 227 -14.90 -26.94 -49.13
CA LYS A 227 -13.84 -27.94 -49.39
C LYS A 227 -12.63 -27.39 -50.17
N CYS A 228 -11.59 -26.95 -49.45
CA CYS A 228 -10.30 -26.63 -50.08
C CYS A 228 -9.88 -27.78 -51.01
N ASP A 229 -9.43 -27.50 -52.25
CA ASP A 229 -9.07 -28.50 -53.25
C ASP A 229 -8.13 -29.59 -52.70
N TYR A 230 -7.29 -29.22 -51.73
CA TYR A 230 -6.44 -30.14 -50.98
C TYR A 230 -7.21 -31.19 -50.17
N GLU A 231 -8.29 -30.81 -49.47
CA GLU A 231 -9.16 -31.77 -48.77
C GLU A 231 -9.83 -32.72 -49.76
N LEU A 232 -10.25 -32.23 -50.93
CA LEU A 232 -10.87 -33.07 -51.97
C LEU A 232 -9.87 -34.10 -52.52
N ILE A 233 -8.63 -33.68 -52.78
CA ILE A 233 -7.56 -34.56 -53.27
C ILE A 233 -7.19 -35.60 -52.21
N VAL A 234 -7.07 -35.20 -50.94
CA VAL A 234 -6.74 -36.12 -49.84
C VAL A 234 -7.87 -37.11 -49.59
N GLU A 235 -9.14 -36.66 -49.61
CA GLU A 235 -10.32 -37.52 -49.48
C GLU A 235 -10.42 -38.53 -50.64
N HIS A 236 -10.07 -38.10 -51.87
CA HIS A 236 -9.97 -38.98 -53.02
C HIS A 236 -8.86 -40.03 -52.86
N GLN A 237 -7.66 -39.65 -52.42
CA GLN A 237 -6.56 -40.58 -52.17
C GLN A 237 -6.86 -41.58 -51.05
N LEU A 238 -7.55 -41.15 -49.99
CA LEU A 238 -7.99 -42.01 -48.90
C LEU A 238 -9.04 -43.03 -49.37
N ASN A 239 -10.01 -42.60 -50.17
CA ASN A 239 -11.02 -43.50 -50.74
C ASN A 239 -10.40 -44.50 -51.73
N LEU A 240 -9.44 -44.08 -52.57
CA LEU A 240 -8.72 -45.00 -53.46
C LEU A 240 -7.95 -46.07 -52.67
N LYS A 241 -7.23 -45.67 -51.60
CA LYS A 241 -6.53 -46.62 -50.73
C LYS A 241 -7.48 -47.57 -50.02
N LYS A 242 -8.61 -47.07 -49.51
CA LYS A 242 -9.64 -47.90 -48.86
C LYS A 242 -10.24 -48.92 -49.82
N ASN A 243 -10.56 -48.51 -51.04
CA ASN A 243 -11.11 -49.40 -52.08
C ASN A 243 -10.08 -50.42 -52.57
N MET A 244 -8.80 -50.04 -52.67
CA MET A 244 -7.74 -51.00 -52.95
C MET A 244 -7.66 -52.06 -51.86
N ILE A 245 -7.62 -51.67 -50.58
CA ILE A 245 -7.54 -52.62 -49.46
C ILE A 245 -8.74 -53.58 -49.49
N ALA A 246 -9.97 -53.06 -49.62
CA ALA A 246 -11.18 -53.88 -49.68
C ALA A 246 -11.20 -54.85 -50.89
N ASN A 247 -10.72 -54.42 -52.06
CA ASN A 247 -10.60 -55.30 -53.23
C ASN A 247 -9.50 -56.36 -53.06
N THR A 248 -8.42 -56.02 -52.36
CA THR A 248 -7.34 -56.97 -52.09
C THR A 248 -7.81 -58.03 -51.09
N GLU A 249 -8.52 -57.62 -50.03
CA GLU A 249 -9.12 -58.51 -49.04
C GLU A 249 -10.18 -59.44 -49.67
N ASN A 250 -11.05 -58.91 -50.53
CA ASN A 250 -12.00 -59.74 -51.30
C ASN A 250 -11.31 -60.74 -52.23
N ARG A 251 -10.19 -60.35 -52.87
CA ARG A 251 -9.38 -61.26 -53.71
C ARG A 251 -8.72 -62.36 -52.88
N PHE A 252 -8.18 -62.04 -51.71
CA PHE A 252 -7.62 -63.05 -50.80
C PHE A 252 -8.69 -64.03 -50.30
N SER A 253 -9.91 -63.55 -49.99
CA SER A 253 -11.01 -64.45 -49.58
C SER A 253 -11.44 -65.41 -50.69
N LYS A 254 -11.40 -64.99 -51.96
CA LYS A 254 -11.75 -65.81 -53.12
C LYS A 254 -10.65 -66.81 -53.53
N MET A 255 -9.40 -66.59 -53.14
CA MET A 255 -8.30 -67.53 -53.37
C MET A 255 -8.16 -68.58 -52.26
N ALA A 256 -8.84 -68.40 -51.13
CA ALA A 256 -8.83 -69.32 -49.98
C ALA A 256 -9.96 -70.37 -50.00
N VAL A 257 -10.72 -70.46 -51.10
CA VAL A 257 -11.74 -71.48 -51.40
C VAL A 257 -11.26 -72.27 -52.61
#